data_AF-A0A965BX82-F1
#
_entry.id   AF-A0A965BX82-F1
#
_cell.length_a   1.000
_cell.length_b   1.000
_cell.length_c   1.000
_cell.angle_alpha   90.00
_cell.angle_beta   90.00
_cell.angle_gamma   90.00
#
_symmetry.space_group_name_H-M   'P 1'
#
loop_
_entity.id
_entity.type
_entity.pdbx_description
1 polymer ?
#
loop_
_entity_poly.entity_id
_entity_poly.type
_entity_poly.pdbx_seq_one_letter_code
_entity_poly.pdbx_strand_id
1 'polypeptide(L)'
;MGLASRPGRSILLAPAPGEQHGFGLVMVDQFFRRAGWETWMNGGADSEALIAMVAERHFGLVGFSIGGETHIEKLAILIADIRRASRNPDVGILVGGALLLQEPMLVKRLGADATARDAEEAILQAEALLALQGRARGSPGLPS
;
A
#
# COMPACT_ATOMS: atom_id res chain seq x y z
N MET A 1 -6.83 11.43 26.06
CA MET A 1 -7.54 11.80 24.82
C MET A 1 -6.88 11.07 23.66
N GLY A 2 -7.46 9.93 23.24
CA GLY A 2 -6.96 9.21 22.06
C GLY A 2 -7.39 9.99 20.82
N LEU A 3 -6.42 10.35 19.97
CA LEU A 3 -6.71 10.89 18.65
C LEU A 3 -7.53 9.83 17.91
N ALA A 4 -8.80 10.12 17.62
CA ALA A 4 -9.61 9.25 16.78
C ALA A 4 -8.86 9.08 15.45
N SER A 5 -8.55 7.85 15.06
CA SER A 5 -7.90 7.58 13.79
C SER A 5 -8.77 8.16 12.68
N ARG A 6 -8.18 8.98 11.81
CA ARG A 6 -8.90 9.53 10.66
C ARG A 6 -9.37 8.34 9.82
N PRO A 7 -10.66 8.25 9.45
CA PRO A 7 -11.16 7.12 8.69
C PRO A 7 -10.36 7.00 7.39
N GLY A 8 -9.78 5.82 7.16
CA GLY A 8 -8.98 5.51 5.96
C GLY A 8 -7.45 5.49 6.17
N ARG A 9 -6.90 5.97 7.29
CA ARG A 9 -5.45 5.89 7.58
C ARG A 9 -5.01 4.50 8.05
N SER A 10 -5.21 3.51 7.19
CA SER A 10 -4.77 2.13 7.40
C SER A 10 -3.90 1.67 6.23
N ILE A 11 -2.75 1.08 6.55
CA ILE A 11 -1.84 0.51 5.54
C ILE A 11 -1.43 -0.92 5.91
N LEU A 12 -1.51 -1.82 4.94
CA LEU A 12 -0.95 -3.17 5.01
C LEU A 12 0.38 -3.20 4.27
N LEU A 13 1.46 -3.50 4.98
CA LEU A 13 2.82 -3.53 4.48
C LEU A 13 3.28 -4.98 4.26
N ALA A 14 3.89 -5.26 3.11
CA ALA A 14 4.41 -6.58 2.79
C ALA A 14 5.67 -6.51 1.92
N PRO A 15 6.58 -7.49 2.01
CA PRO A 15 7.62 -7.65 1.01
C PRO A 15 7.01 -8.12 -0.31
N ALA A 16 7.65 -7.81 -1.42
CA ALA A 16 7.25 -8.36 -2.70
C ALA A 16 7.43 -9.90 -2.73
N PRO A 17 6.66 -10.63 -3.55
CA PRO A 17 6.83 -12.08 -3.69
C PRO A 17 8.28 -12.47 -4.03
N GLY A 18 8.84 -13.36 -3.22
CA GLY A 18 10.24 -13.81 -3.34
C GLY A 18 11.21 -13.07 -2.42
N GLU A 19 10.84 -11.90 -1.89
CA GLU A 19 11.68 -11.12 -0.97
C GLU A 19 11.47 -11.58 0.49
N GLN A 20 12.57 -11.75 1.22
CA GLN A 20 12.55 -12.03 2.67
C GLN A 20 13.06 -10.85 3.51
N HIS A 21 13.49 -9.76 2.87
CA HIS A 21 14.07 -8.60 3.54
C HIS A 21 13.00 -7.74 4.25
N GLY A 22 12.81 -7.96 5.55
CA GLY A 22 11.83 -7.22 6.36
C GLY A 22 12.32 -5.91 6.98
N PHE A 23 13.63 -5.64 7.02
CA PHE A 23 14.16 -4.50 7.80
C PHE A 23 13.66 -3.13 7.31
N GLY A 24 13.65 -2.89 5.99
CA GLY A 24 13.13 -1.65 5.41
C GLY A 24 11.65 -1.43 5.71
N LEU A 25 10.85 -2.51 5.68
CA LEU A 25 9.42 -2.46 6.00
C LEU A 25 9.17 -2.14 7.47
N VAL A 26 9.98 -2.69 8.39
CA VAL A 26 9.89 -2.35 9.81
C VAL A 26 10.16 -0.87 10.03
N MET A 27 11.15 -0.29 9.34
CA MET A 27 11.39 1.16 9.42
C MET A 27 10.20 1.95 8.90
N VAL A 28 9.68 1.62 7.71
CA VAL A 28 8.50 2.28 7.13
C VAL A 28 7.28 2.17 8.07
N ASP A 29 7.02 1.00 8.66
CA ASP A 29 5.96 0.78 9.66
C ASP A 29 6.06 1.78 10.82
N GLN A 30 7.27 2.01 11.34
CA GLN A 30 7.48 2.97 12.43
C GLN A 30 7.16 4.41 12.02
N PHE A 31 7.48 4.81 10.80
CA PHE A 31 7.13 6.14 10.29
C PHE A 31 5.61 6.31 10.15
N PHE A 32 4.92 5.30 9.60
CA PHE A 32 3.45 5.32 9.49
C PHE A 32 2.78 5.40 10.86
N ARG A 33 3.22 4.57 11.83
CA ARG A 33 2.70 4.62 13.20
C ARG A 33 2.90 5.98 13.85
N ARG A 34 4.09 6.59 13.69
CA ARG A 34 4.38 7.95 14.19
C ARG A 34 3.52 9.02 13.52
N ALA A 35 3.18 8.84 12.24
CA ALA A 35 2.26 9.70 11.51
C ALA A 35 0.77 9.47 11.88
N GLY A 36 0.49 8.56 12.81
CA GLY A 36 -0.88 8.27 13.29
C GLY A 36 -1.66 7.33 12.38
N TRP A 37 -0.99 6.50 11.60
CA TRP A 37 -1.62 5.45 10.79
C TRP A 37 -1.73 4.14 11.57
N GLU A 38 -2.80 3.40 11.30
CA GLU A 38 -2.90 2.00 11.70
C GLU A 38 -2.14 1.15 10.68
N THR A 39 -1.24 0.28 11.15
CA THR A 39 -0.37 -0.51 10.29
C THR A 39 -0.50 -2.00 10.56
N TRP A 40 -0.41 -2.78 9.48
CA TRP A 40 -0.28 -4.22 9.52
C TRP A 40 0.94 -4.60 8.71
N MET A 41 1.62 -5.66 9.14
CA MET A 41 2.70 -6.26 8.38
C MET A 41 2.36 -7.71 8.10
N ASN A 42 2.50 -8.12 6.83
CA ASN A 42 2.60 -9.51 6.47
C ASN A 42 4.09 -9.84 6.33
N GLY A 43 4.60 -10.73 7.20
CA GLY A 43 6.03 -11.03 7.35
C GLY A 43 6.71 -11.72 6.16
N GLY A 44 6.00 -11.88 5.05
CA GLY A 44 6.55 -12.39 3.79
C GLY A 44 6.45 -13.91 3.67
N ALA A 45 5.67 -14.35 2.68
CA ALA A 45 5.79 -15.61 1.92
C ALA A 45 4.44 -15.96 1.26
N ASP A 46 3.33 -15.43 1.78
CA ASP A 46 2.01 -15.90 1.39
C ASP A 46 1.14 -14.78 0.80
N SER A 47 1.06 -14.80 -0.52
CA SER A 47 0.13 -13.99 -1.31
C SER A 47 -1.32 -14.26 -0.92
N GLU A 48 -1.69 -15.51 -0.60
CA GLU A 48 -3.05 -15.88 -0.23
C GLU A 48 -3.44 -15.28 1.11
N ALA A 49 -2.54 -15.32 2.11
CA ALA A 49 -2.75 -14.63 3.38
C ALA A 49 -2.95 -13.11 3.18
N LEU A 50 -2.17 -12.48 2.29
CA LEU A 50 -2.33 -11.06 1.99
C LEU A 50 -3.70 -10.76 1.36
N ILE A 51 -4.13 -11.59 0.42
CA ILE A 51 -5.44 -11.50 -0.23
C ILE A 51 -6.58 -11.70 0.79
N ALA A 52 -6.45 -12.69 1.69
CA ALA A 52 -7.43 -12.94 2.75
C ALA A 52 -7.55 -11.72 3.68
N MET A 53 -6.42 -11.12 4.09
CA MET A 53 -6.44 -9.93 4.94
C MET A 53 -7.21 -8.77 4.30
N VAL A 54 -6.96 -8.46 3.02
CA VAL A 54 -7.66 -7.36 2.33
C VAL A 54 -9.13 -7.67 2.04
N ALA A 55 -9.50 -8.95 1.96
CA ALA A 55 -10.88 -9.41 1.84
C ALA A 55 -11.64 -9.34 3.17
N GLU A 56 -10.96 -9.51 4.30
CA GLU A 56 -11.56 -9.48 5.63
C GLU A 56 -11.63 -8.06 6.21
N ARG A 57 -10.61 -7.23 5.93
CA ARG A 57 -10.44 -5.92 6.54
C ARG A 57 -10.30 -4.80 5.51
N HIS A 58 -10.87 -3.65 5.83
CA HIS A 58 -10.74 -2.46 5.02
C HIS A 58 -9.38 -1.76 5.25
N PHE A 59 -8.54 -1.76 4.21
CA PHE A 59 -7.30 -0.97 4.18
C PHE A 59 -7.45 0.23 3.25
N GLY A 60 -6.94 1.38 3.69
CA GLY A 60 -6.79 2.54 2.81
C GLY A 60 -5.77 2.26 1.72
N LEU A 61 -4.63 1.67 2.11
CA LEU A 61 -3.52 1.33 1.23
C LEU A 61 -2.92 -0.04 1.50
N VAL A 62 -2.28 -0.59 0.46
CA VAL A 62 -1.29 -1.68 0.57
C VAL A 62 0.06 -1.18 0.06
N GLY A 63 1.10 -1.40 0.83
CA GLY A 63 2.47 -0.99 0.53
C GLY A 63 3.39 -2.20 0.32
N PHE A 64 4.13 -2.21 -0.80
CA PHE A 64 5.12 -3.22 -1.10
C PHE A 64 6.54 -2.67 -1.07
N SER A 65 7.44 -3.40 -0.40
CA SER A 65 8.88 -3.19 -0.57
C SER A 65 9.41 -4.13 -1.65
N ILE A 66 10.03 -3.56 -2.68
CA ILE A 66 10.63 -4.28 -3.79
C ILE A 66 12.16 -4.19 -3.73
N GLY A 67 12.82 -5.33 -3.85
CA GLY A 67 14.28 -5.47 -3.85
C GLY A 67 14.80 -5.98 -5.20
N GLY A 68 16.04 -6.48 -5.20
CA GLY A 68 16.70 -6.99 -6.41
C GLY A 68 16.24 -8.39 -6.85
N GLU A 69 15.61 -9.15 -5.95
CA GLU A 69 15.16 -10.53 -6.22
C GLU A 69 13.66 -10.56 -6.54
N THR A 70 13.04 -9.41 -6.77
CA THR A 70 11.60 -9.30 -6.92
C THR A 70 11.11 -9.86 -8.25
N HIS A 71 10.17 -10.79 -8.18
CA HIS A 71 9.46 -11.30 -9.36
C HIS A 71 8.37 -10.30 -9.78
N ILE A 72 8.72 -9.35 -10.65
CA ILE A 72 7.86 -8.23 -11.08
C ILE A 72 6.51 -8.71 -11.61
N GLU A 73 6.48 -9.77 -12.42
CA GLU A 73 5.24 -10.32 -12.99
C GLU A 73 4.34 -10.90 -11.88
N LYS A 74 4.93 -11.60 -10.89
CA LYS A 74 4.18 -12.13 -9.76
C LYS A 74 3.62 -11.02 -8.88
N LEU A 75 4.38 -9.95 -8.67
CA LEU A 75 3.90 -8.79 -7.92
C LEU A 75 2.76 -8.07 -8.65
N ALA A 76 2.84 -7.91 -9.97
CA ALA A 76 1.76 -7.31 -10.76
C ALA A 76 0.46 -8.14 -10.67
N ILE A 77 0.56 -9.46 -10.75
CA ILE A 77 -0.59 -10.38 -10.56
C ILE A 77 -1.18 -10.22 -9.14
N LEU A 78 -0.32 -10.23 -8.13
CA LEU A 78 -0.75 -10.04 -6.74
C LEU A 78 -1.46 -8.71 -6.51
N ILE A 79 -0.95 -7.62 -7.09
CA ILE A 79 -1.59 -6.30 -7.02
C ILE A 79 -2.99 -6.33 -7.63
N ALA A 80 -3.15 -6.99 -8.79
CA ALA A 80 -4.47 -7.14 -9.42
C ALA A 80 -5.43 -7.96 -8.55
N ASP A 81 -4.96 -9.05 -7.94
CA ASP A 81 -5.75 -9.90 -7.06
C ASP A 81 -6.18 -9.17 -5.78
N ILE A 82 -5.28 -8.38 -5.18
CA ILE A 82 -5.59 -7.53 -4.03
C ILE A 82 -6.69 -6.54 -4.36
N ARG A 83 -6.60 -5.83 -5.49
CA ARG A 83 -7.63 -4.87 -5.89
C ARG A 83 -8.99 -5.55 -6.05
N ARG A 84 -9.01 -6.77 -6.61
CA ARG A 84 -10.23 -7.55 -6.82
C ARG A 84 -10.84 -8.08 -5.51
N ALA A 85 -10.00 -8.46 -4.54
CA ALA A 85 -10.44 -9.02 -3.27
C ALA A 85 -10.70 -7.97 -2.18
N SER A 86 -10.11 -6.78 -2.30
CA SER A 86 -10.14 -5.72 -1.30
C SER A 86 -11.56 -5.27 -0.95
N ARG A 87 -11.84 -5.11 0.35
CA ARG A 87 -13.06 -4.44 0.84
C ARG A 87 -13.14 -2.95 0.51
N ASN A 88 -12.00 -2.35 0.14
CA ASN A 88 -11.92 -0.99 -0.37
C ASN A 88 -11.72 -1.04 -1.89
N PRO A 89 -12.74 -0.70 -2.70
CA PRO A 89 -12.61 -0.70 -4.17
C PRO A 89 -11.61 0.36 -4.67
N ASP A 90 -11.34 1.37 -3.85
CA ASP A 90 -10.40 2.45 -4.18
C ASP A 90 -9.02 2.23 -3.53
N VAL A 91 -8.70 1.02 -3.05
CA VAL A 91 -7.45 0.74 -2.32
C VAL A 91 -6.23 1.26 -3.07
N GLY A 92 -5.41 2.05 -2.39
CA GLY A 92 -4.19 2.61 -2.96
C GLY A 92 -3.04 1.62 -2.87
N ILE A 93 -2.23 1.52 -3.92
CA ILE A 93 -1.06 0.64 -3.99
C ILE A 93 0.19 1.51 -4.05
N LEU A 94 1.02 1.40 -3.01
CA LEU A 94 2.31 2.08 -2.90
C LEU A 94 3.44 1.07 -3.08
N VAL A 95 4.43 1.37 -3.92
CA VAL A 95 5.63 0.54 -4.10
C VAL A 95 6.89 1.33 -3.77
N GLY A 96 7.78 0.78 -2.97
CA GLY A 96 9.04 1.42 -2.59
C GLY A 96 10.20 0.43 -2.65
N GLY A 97 11.43 0.95 -2.66
CA GLY A 97 12.64 0.13 -2.63
C GLY A 97 13.62 0.45 -3.76
N ALA A 98 14.85 -0.05 -3.63
CA ALA A 98 15.99 0.41 -4.42
C ALA A 98 15.84 0.16 -5.93
N LEU A 99 15.09 -0.88 -6.33
CA LEU A 99 14.86 -1.20 -7.73
C LEU A 99 14.13 -0.07 -8.49
N LEU A 100 13.24 0.68 -7.81
CA LEU A 100 12.50 1.80 -8.42
C LEU A 100 13.37 3.01 -8.74
N LEU A 101 14.52 3.15 -8.08
CA LEU A 101 15.49 4.19 -8.41
C LEU A 101 16.15 3.93 -9.78
N GLN A 102 16.26 2.66 -10.17
CA GLN A 102 16.86 2.23 -11.43
C GLN A 102 15.81 2.12 -12.54
N GLU A 103 14.60 1.66 -12.21
CA GLU A 103 13.50 1.50 -13.16
C GLU A 103 12.19 2.18 -12.70
N PRO A 104 12.07 3.51 -12.82
CA PRO A 104 10.86 4.24 -12.41
C PRO A 104 9.58 3.79 -13.15
N MET A 105 9.72 3.24 -14.36
CA MET A 105 8.61 2.73 -15.17
C MET A 105 7.95 1.48 -14.56
N LEU A 106 8.57 0.84 -13.56
CA LEU A 106 8.00 -0.32 -12.87
C LEU A 106 6.69 0.00 -12.16
N VAL A 107 6.50 1.22 -11.65
CA VAL A 107 5.24 1.62 -10.99
C VAL A 107 4.04 1.33 -11.89
N LYS A 108 4.12 1.79 -13.15
CA LYS A 108 3.06 1.58 -14.14
C LYS A 108 2.93 0.12 -14.55
N ARG A 109 4.06 -0.59 -14.72
CA ARG A 109 4.06 -2.03 -15.08
C ARG A 109 3.40 -2.89 -14.00
N LEU A 110 3.59 -2.53 -12.73
CA LEU A 110 3.03 -3.22 -11.58
C LEU A 110 1.54 -2.89 -11.34
N GLY A 111 1.01 -1.82 -11.95
CA GLY A 111 -0.33 -1.31 -11.63
C GLY A 111 -0.41 -0.63 -10.26
N ALA A 112 0.73 -0.12 -9.76
CA ALA A 112 0.80 0.66 -8.54
C ALA A 112 0.40 2.13 -8.79
N ASP A 113 -0.08 2.81 -7.76
CA ASP A 113 -0.58 4.19 -7.85
C ASP A 113 0.51 5.22 -7.54
N ALA A 114 1.47 4.86 -6.68
CA ALA A 114 2.55 5.74 -6.29
C ALA A 114 3.83 4.97 -5.94
N THR A 115 4.93 5.72 -5.86
CA THR A 115 6.20 5.22 -5.34
C THR A 115 6.83 6.22 -4.37
N ALA A 116 7.74 5.73 -3.52
CA ALA A 116 8.49 6.54 -2.58
C ALA A 116 9.95 6.09 -2.51
N ARG A 117 10.86 7.06 -2.38
CA ARG A 117 12.30 6.85 -2.25
C ARG A 117 12.73 6.54 -0.82
N ASP A 118 11.93 7.00 0.15
CA ASP A 118 12.15 6.78 1.58
C ASP A 118 10.83 6.76 2.36
N ALA A 119 10.92 6.57 3.67
CA ALA A 119 9.77 6.47 4.54
C ALA A 119 8.98 7.79 4.68
N GLU A 120 9.64 8.95 4.60
CA GLU A 120 8.97 10.25 4.72
C GLU A 120 8.13 10.53 3.47
N GLU A 121 8.72 10.29 2.30
CA GLU A 121 8.00 10.39 1.02
C GLU A 121 6.85 9.37 0.95
N ALA A 122 7.02 8.18 1.53
CA ALA A 122 5.94 7.18 1.60
C ALA A 122 4.70 7.71 2.34
N ILE A 123 4.89 8.46 3.44
CA ILE A 123 3.77 9.11 4.15
C ILE A 123 3.09 10.15 3.26
N LEU A 124 3.88 11.00 2.59
CA LEU A 124 3.33 12.05 1.73
C LEU A 124 2.49 11.47 0.59
N GLN A 125 3.00 10.43 -0.07
CA GLN A 125 2.28 9.72 -1.14
C GLN A 125 1.02 9.05 -0.61
N ALA A 126 1.11 8.41 0.57
CA ALA A 126 -0.03 7.74 1.17
C ALA A 126 -1.16 8.72 1.53
N GLU A 127 -0.85 9.89 2.10
CA GLU A 127 -1.83 10.93 2.38
C GLU A 127 -2.44 11.49 1.09
N ALA A 128 -1.64 11.68 0.03
CA ALA A 128 -2.13 12.14 -1.26
C ALA A 128 -3.13 11.14 -1.88
N LEU A 129 -2.80 9.84 -1.85
CA LEU A 129 -3.70 8.78 -2.33
C LEU A 129 -5.01 8.75 -1.55
N LEU A 130 -4.97 8.82 -0.21
CA LEU A 130 -6.20 8.87 0.60
C LEU A 130 -7.06 10.10 0.29
N ALA A 131 -6.43 11.26 0.07
CA ALA A 131 -7.16 12.47 -0.27
C ALA A 131 -7.92 12.33 -1.61
N LEU A 132 -7.35 11.62 -2.58
CA LEU A 132 -8.00 11.32 -3.86
C LEU A 132 -9.20 10.37 -3.68
N GLN A 133 -9.07 9.33 -2.85
CA GLN A 133 -10.17 8.42 -2.54
C GLN A 133 -11.34 9.14 -1.84
N GLY A 134 -11.03 10.06 -0.91
CA GLY A 134 -12.04 10.86 -0.20
C GLY A 134 -12.84 11.80 -1.12
N ARG A 135 -12.20 12.33 -2.17
CA ARG A 135 -12.88 13.18 -3.18
C ARG A 135 -13.86 12.39 -4.04
N ALA A 136 -13.50 11.16 -4.42
CA ALA A 136 -14.37 10.30 -5.23
C ALA A 136 -15.68 9.95 -4.50
N ARG A 137 -15.64 9.78 -3.17
CA ARG A 137 -16.81 9.48 -2.33
C ARG A 137 -17.65 10.71 -1.95
N GLY A 138 -17.14 11.91 -2.24
CA GLY A 138 -17.72 13.18 -1.80
C GLY A 138 -18.66 13.88 -2.79
N SER A 139 -19.10 13.23 -3.88
CA SER A 139 -20.10 13.82 -4.78
C SER A 139 -21.50 13.57 -4.22
N PRO A 140 -22.21 14.57 -3.66
CA PRO A 140 -23.62 14.44 -3.36
C PRO A 140 -24.37 14.44 -4.69
N GLY A 141 -25.28 13.50 -4.90
CA GLY A 141 -26.20 13.56 -6.03
C GLY A 141 -26.86 14.94 -6.07
N LEU A 142 -26.78 15.59 -7.22
CA LEU A 142 -27.51 16.82 -7.50
C LEU A 142 -29.01 16.55 -7.24
N PRO A 143 -29.71 17.36 -6.42
CA PRO A 143 -31.15 17.25 -6.30
C PRO A 143 -31.79 17.60 -7.65
N SER A 144 -32.73 16.74 -8.07
CA SER A 144 -33.63 16.94 -9.20
C SER A 144 -34.53 18.15 -9.04
#